data_AF-A0A1Q5UKG0-F1
#
_entry.id   AF-A0A1Q5UKG0-F1
#
_cell.length_a   1.000
_cell.length_b   1.000
_cell.length_c   1.000
_cell.angle_alpha   90.00
_cell.angle_beta   90.00
_cell.angle_gamma   90.00
#
_symmetry.space_group_name_H-M   'P 1'
#
loop_
_entity.id
_entity.type
_entity.pdbx_description
1 polymer ?
#
loop_
_entity_poly.entity_id
_entity_poly.type
_entity_poly.pdbx_seq_one_letter_code
_entity_poly.pdbx_strand_id
1 'polypeptide(L)'
;MNLQSGLYAEKKGSMEDLTEGKFSYPVIHSVHAAPGNTELVDILKQRSEDDAVKLRAVQYMESTGSFQYCRETLAQLTKQARSHVKELEMSLGPNKEIHGILDLLHVPTSNEKPTA
;
A
#
# COMPACT_ATOMS: atom_id res chain seq x y z
N MET A 1 -0.21 4.04 -2.63
CA MET A 1 -0.71 2.65 -2.60
C MET A 1 -1.87 2.57 -3.58
N ASN A 2 -2.01 1.48 -4.36
CA ASN A 2 -3.05 1.37 -5.39
C ASN A 2 -4.45 1.71 -4.83
N LEU A 3 -4.82 1.09 -3.70
CA LEU A 3 -6.09 1.30 -3.00
C LEU A 3 -6.27 2.66 -2.29
N GLN A 4 -5.27 3.56 -2.32
CA GLN A 4 -5.35 4.91 -1.74
C GLN A 4 -4.85 6.01 -2.68
N SER A 5 -4.41 5.67 -3.90
CA SER A 5 -3.95 6.67 -4.86
C SER A 5 -5.16 7.37 -5.48
N GLY A 6 -5.47 8.54 -4.91
CA GLY A 6 -6.56 9.41 -5.34
C GLY A 6 -7.79 9.24 -4.45
N LEU A 7 -7.93 10.14 -3.48
CA LEU A 7 -9.15 10.33 -2.72
C LEU A 7 -10.35 10.42 -3.70
N TYR A 8 -11.23 9.42 -3.60
CA TYR A 8 -12.65 9.45 -3.92
C TYR A 8 -13.19 9.40 -5.37
N ALA A 9 -12.47 9.60 -6.48
CA ALA A 9 -13.23 9.64 -7.75
C ALA A 9 -12.54 9.35 -9.09
N GLU A 10 -11.24 9.58 -9.30
CA GLU A 10 -10.81 9.84 -10.70
C GLU A 10 -10.01 8.75 -11.41
N LYS A 11 -9.77 7.58 -10.82
CA LYS A 11 -9.12 6.50 -11.57
C LYS A 11 -9.81 5.17 -11.39
N LYS A 12 -10.54 4.81 -12.45
CA LYS A 12 -11.10 3.50 -12.81
C LYS A 12 -10.15 2.30 -12.61
N GLY A 13 -8.88 2.52 -12.24
CA GLY A 13 -7.87 1.49 -11.97
C GLY A 13 -7.45 1.29 -10.50
N SER A 14 -7.92 2.11 -9.56
CA SER A 14 -7.45 2.09 -8.14
C SER A 14 -8.03 0.92 -7.32
N MET A 15 -9.20 0.41 -7.70
CA MET A 15 -9.93 -0.65 -6.98
C MET A 15 -10.01 -1.97 -7.78
N GLU A 16 -9.23 -2.10 -8.86
CA GLU A 16 -9.17 -3.32 -9.68
C GLU A 16 -8.76 -4.56 -8.88
N ASP A 17 -7.86 -4.40 -7.90
CA ASP A 17 -7.46 -5.49 -7.02
C ASP A 17 -8.67 -6.08 -6.24
N LEU A 18 -9.71 -5.28 -5.96
CA LEU A 18 -10.95 -5.75 -5.32
C LEU A 18 -11.86 -6.49 -6.30
N THR A 19 -11.99 -5.97 -7.53
CA THR A 19 -12.74 -6.64 -8.61
C THR A 19 -12.13 -8.01 -8.95
N GLU A 20 -10.80 -8.12 -9.01
CA GLU A 20 -10.11 -9.39 -9.29
C GLU A 20 -10.24 -10.40 -8.14
N GLY A 21 -10.64 -9.94 -6.94
CA GLY A 21 -10.65 -10.75 -5.72
C GLY A 21 -9.24 -11.03 -5.20
N LYS A 22 -8.31 -10.10 -5.39
CA LYS A 22 -6.89 -10.30 -5.11
C LYS A 22 -6.58 -10.07 -3.64
N PHE A 23 -5.82 -11.02 -3.08
CA PHE A 23 -5.26 -10.91 -1.74
C PHE A 23 -3.97 -10.08 -1.75
N SER A 24 -4.11 -8.78 -1.99
CA SER A 24 -2.99 -7.83 -1.89
C SER A 24 -2.54 -7.66 -0.43
N TYR A 25 -1.33 -7.14 -0.21
CA TYR A 25 -0.78 -6.94 1.14
C TYR A 25 -1.73 -6.25 2.15
N PRO A 26 -2.38 -5.10 1.82
CA PRO A 26 -3.34 -4.48 2.74
C PRO A 26 -4.61 -5.32 2.94
N VAL A 27 -5.06 -6.09 1.93
CA VAL A 27 -6.20 -7.01 2.05
C VAL A 27 -5.87 -8.14 3.02
N ILE A 28 -4.70 -8.77 2.85
CA ILE A 28 -4.21 -9.84 3.73
C ILE A 28 -4.15 -9.35 5.17
N HIS A 29 -3.57 -8.16 5.40
CA HIS A 29 -3.54 -7.57 6.73
C HIS A 29 -4.96 -7.39 7.30
N SER A 30 -5.88 -6.80 6.53
CA SER A 30 -7.25 -6.54 6.99
C SER A 30 -8.01 -7.80 7.36
N VAL A 31 -7.84 -8.90 6.61
CA VAL A 31 -8.48 -10.19 6.92
C VAL A 31 -7.94 -10.77 8.23
N HIS A 32 -6.64 -10.66 8.48
CA HIS A 32 -6.02 -11.18 9.70
C HIS A 32 -6.23 -10.28 10.93
N ALA A 33 -6.43 -8.97 10.73
CA ALA A 33 -6.69 -8.03 11.81
C ALA A 33 -8.04 -8.27 12.51
N ALA A 34 -9.00 -8.91 11.84
CA ALA A 34 -10.32 -9.23 12.37
C ALA A 34 -10.81 -10.61 11.92
N PRO A 35 -10.22 -11.72 12.43
CA PRO A 35 -10.47 -13.08 11.92
C PRO A 35 -11.91 -13.58 12.08
N GLY A 36 -12.70 -12.95 12.96
CA GLY A 36 -14.12 -13.28 13.15
C GLY A 36 -15.07 -12.55 12.18
N ASN A 37 -14.56 -11.61 11.38
CA ASN A 37 -15.37 -10.86 10.44
C ASN A 37 -15.01 -11.23 9.00
N THR A 38 -15.94 -11.88 8.30
CA THR A 38 -15.75 -12.36 6.92
C THR A 38 -16.14 -11.34 5.86
N GLU A 39 -16.58 -10.14 6.23
CA GLU A 39 -17.12 -9.13 5.33
C GLU A 39 -16.20 -8.85 4.13
N LEU A 40 -14.92 -8.59 4.38
CA LEU A 40 -13.97 -8.31 3.31
C LEU A 40 -13.75 -9.52 2.40
N VAL A 41 -13.69 -10.72 2.97
CA VAL A 41 -13.55 -11.97 2.20
C VAL A 41 -14.77 -12.21 1.32
N ASP A 42 -15.96 -11.94 1.85
CA ASP A 42 -17.21 -12.14 1.13
C ASP A 42 -17.40 -11.08 0.03
N ILE A 43 -16.94 -9.83 0.24
CA ILE A 43 -16.86 -8.81 -0.81
C ILE A 43 -15.90 -9.25 -1.93
N LEU A 44 -14.70 -9.73 -1.60
CA LEU A 44 -13.71 -10.17 -2.60
C LEU A 44 -14.20 -11.37 -3.43
N LYS A 45 -14.95 -12.29 -2.84
CA LYS A 45 -15.56 -13.42 -3.56
C LYS A 45 -16.59 -12.98 -4.59
N GLN A 46 -17.30 -11.87 -4.36
CA GLN A 46 -18.32 -11.37 -5.28
C GLN A 46 -17.72 -10.86 -6.58
N ARG A 47 -16.44 -10.43 -6.58
CA ARG A 47 -15.78 -9.81 -7.74
C ARG A 47 -16.63 -8.71 -8.36
N SER A 48 -17.28 -7.93 -7.49
CA SER A 48 -18.28 -6.97 -7.89
C SER A 48 -17.64 -5.79 -8.59
N GLU A 49 -18.28 -5.32 -9.67
CA GLU A 49 -17.93 -4.06 -10.31
C GLU A 49 -18.61 -2.85 -9.67
N ASP A 50 -19.54 -3.07 -8.74
CA ASP A 50 -20.30 -2.03 -8.05
C ASP A 50 -19.37 -1.18 -7.15
N ASP A 51 -19.30 0.11 -7.45
CA ASP A 51 -18.50 1.08 -6.72
C ASP A 51 -18.91 1.22 -5.24
N ALA A 52 -20.19 1.00 -4.90
CA ALA A 52 -20.65 1.02 -3.51
C ALA A 52 -20.08 -0.16 -2.71
N VAL A 53 -20.00 -1.34 -3.33
CA VAL A 53 -19.40 -2.55 -2.74
C VAL A 53 -17.89 -2.35 -2.55
N LYS A 54 -17.21 -1.77 -3.54
CA LYS A 54 -15.78 -1.44 -3.46
C LYS A 54 -15.49 -0.42 -2.37
N LEU A 55 -16.31 0.64 -2.27
CA LEU A 55 -16.18 1.65 -1.22
C LEU A 55 -16.36 1.05 0.18
N ARG A 56 -17.31 0.12 0.34
CA ARG A 56 -17.52 -0.59 1.61
C ARG A 56 -16.29 -1.40 2.02
N ALA A 57 -15.66 -2.11 1.08
CA ALA A 57 -14.41 -2.83 1.33
C ALA A 57 -13.27 -1.88 1.74
N VAL A 58 -13.11 -0.74 1.06
CA VAL A 58 -12.09 0.25 1.42
C VAL A 58 -12.33 0.82 2.83
N GLN A 59 -13.56 1.18 3.17
CA GLN A 59 -13.91 1.66 4.51
C GLN A 59 -13.62 0.62 5.59
N TYR A 60 -13.89 -0.65 5.30
CA TYR A 60 -13.56 -1.75 6.20
C TYR A 60 -12.04 -1.90 6.37
N MET A 61 -11.26 -1.81 5.28
CA MET A 61 -9.80 -1.85 5.36
C MET A 61 -9.19 -0.66 6.10
N GLU A 62 -9.84 0.51 6.06
CA GLU A 62 -9.47 1.67 6.87
C GLU A 62 -9.77 1.42 8.36
N SER A 63 -10.92 0.82 8.69
CA SER A 63 -11.28 0.54 10.09
C SER A 63 -10.39 -0.52 10.76
N THR A 64 -9.78 -1.43 9.97
CA THR A 64 -8.77 -2.38 10.45
C THR A 64 -7.36 -1.78 10.51
N GLY A 65 -7.18 -0.50 10.17
CA GLY A 65 -5.88 0.18 10.16
C GLY A 65 -4.91 -0.32 9.08
N SER A 66 -5.41 -1.07 8.10
CA SER A 66 -4.55 -1.81 7.16
C SER A 66 -3.71 -0.90 6.28
N PHE A 67 -4.24 0.25 5.91
CA PHE A 67 -3.48 1.23 5.14
C PHE A 67 -2.36 1.88 5.94
N GLN A 68 -2.61 2.20 7.21
CA GLN A 68 -1.59 2.74 8.10
C GLN A 68 -0.47 1.72 8.32
N TYR A 69 -0.83 0.46 8.61
CA TYR A 69 0.13 -0.64 8.76
C TYR A 69 1.04 -0.79 7.53
N CYS A 70 0.46 -0.73 6.33
CA CYS A 70 1.23 -0.84 5.10
C CYS A 70 2.17 0.36 4.88
N ARG A 71 1.75 1.59 5.23
CA ARG A 71 2.63 2.77 5.17
C ARG A 71 3.82 2.64 6.11
N GLU A 72 3.59 2.19 7.34
CA GLU A 72 4.65 1.95 8.31
C GLU A 72 5.62 0.85 7.84
N THR A 73 5.08 -0.23 7.28
CA THR A 73 5.88 -1.31 6.69
C THR A 73 6.76 -0.77 5.55
N LEU A 74 6.20 0.02 4.62
CA LEU A 74 6.95 0.62 3.52
C LEU A 74 8.05 1.56 4.01
N ALA A 75 7.79 2.36 5.05
CA ALA A 75 8.79 3.24 5.65
C ALA A 75 9.95 2.43 6.27
N GLN A 76 9.65 1.34 6.96
CA GLN A 76 10.65 0.43 7.53
C GLN A 76 11.50 -0.23 6.44
N LEU A 77 10.86 -0.76 5.39
CA LEU A 77 11.55 -1.39 4.26
C LEU A 77 12.43 -0.38 3.50
N THR A 78 11.95 0.84 3.30
CA THR A 78 12.74 1.92 2.66
C THR A 78 13.98 2.24 3.49
N LYS A 79 13.84 2.32 4.82
CA LYS A 79 14.97 2.55 5.73
C LYS A 79 15.99 1.40 5.66
N GLN A 80 15.53 0.15 5.65
CA GLN A 80 16.39 -1.03 5.52
C GLN A 80 17.12 -1.04 4.17
N ALA A 81 16.41 -0.78 3.07
CA ALA A 81 17.00 -0.71 1.74
C ALA A 81 18.11 0.34 1.66
N ARG A 82 17.88 1.55 2.20
CA ARG A 82 18.92 2.60 2.26
C ARG A 82 20.12 2.21 3.13
N SER A 83 19.90 1.48 4.24
CA SER A 83 21.00 0.95 5.06
C SER A 83 21.86 -0.02 4.26
N HIS A 84 21.24 -0.97 3.57
CA HIS A 84 21.94 -1.96 2.76
C HIS A 84 22.70 -1.34 1.59
N VAL A 85 22.12 -0.34 0.92
CA VAL A 85 22.84 0.41 -0.11
C VAL A 85 24.09 1.07 0.48
N LYS A 86 23.96 1.76 1.61
CA LYS A 86 25.10 2.40 2.28
C LYS A 86 26.18 1.39 2.67
N GLU A 87 25.78 0.21 3.14
CA GLU A 87 26.70 -0.89 3.46
C GLU A 87 27.50 -1.36 2.24
N LEU A 88 26.83 -1.53 1.09
CA LEU A 88 27.48 -1.92 -0.15
C LEU A 88 28.42 -0.82 -0.68
N GLU A 89 28.01 0.44 -0.60
CA GLU A 89 28.79 1.59 -1.04
C GLU A 89 30.12 1.74 -0.28
N MET A 90 30.21 1.26 0.97
CA MET A 90 31.47 1.22 1.73
C MET A 90 32.52 0.33 1.07
N SER A 91 32.11 -0.68 0.29
CA SER A 91 33.01 -1.64 -0.37
C SER A 91 33.16 -1.43 -1.89
N LEU A 92 32.10 -0.94 -2.55
CA LEU A 92 32.04 -0.83 -4.01
C LEU A 92 32.12 0.62 -4.52
N GLY A 93 32.07 1.61 -3.62
CA GLY A 93 31.95 3.02 -3.96
C GLY A 93 30.49 3.48 -4.11
N PRO A 94 30.26 4.81 -4.15
CA PRO A 94 28.92 5.39 -4.17
C PRO A 94 28.19 5.13 -5.51
N ASN A 95 26.87 4.94 -5.44
CA ASN A 95 26.01 4.76 -6.61
C ASN A 95 24.80 5.69 -6.47
N LYS A 96 24.75 6.76 -7.29
CA LYS A 96 23.67 7.77 -7.16
C LYS A 96 22.37 7.29 -7.80
N GLU A 97 22.47 6.41 -8.79
CA GLU A 97 21.36 5.89 -9.57
C GLU A 97 20.44 5.02 -8.71
N ILE A 98 20.99 4.19 -7.81
CA ILE A 98 20.19 3.37 -6.91
C ILE A 98 19.43 4.20 -5.87
N HIS A 99 20.02 5.29 -5.37
CA HIS A 99 19.31 6.23 -4.50
C HIS A 99 18.14 6.88 -5.25
N GLY A 100 18.34 7.26 -6.52
CA GLY A 100 17.27 7.75 -7.38
C GLY A 100 16.12 6.74 -7.56
N ILE A 101 16.42 5.45 -7.71
CA ILE A 101 15.40 4.38 -7.76
C ILE A 101 14.66 4.28 -6.41
N LEU A 102 15.37 4.34 -5.29
CA LEU A 102 14.74 4.30 -3.96
C LEU A 102 13.85 5.53 -3.70
N ASP A 103 14.22 6.70 -4.21
CA ASP A 103 13.42 7.91 -4.15
C ASP A 103 12.14 7.78 -4.99
N LEU A 104 12.22 7.16 -6.18
CA LEU A 104 11.05 6.88 -7.03
C LEU A 104 10.07 5.88 -6.39
N LEU A 105 10.58 4.92 -5.61
CA LEU A 105 9.76 3.92 -4.91
C LEU A 105 9.19 4.43 -3.58
N HIS A 106 9.67 5.57 -3.09
CA HIS A 106 9.22 6.13 -1.83
C HIS A 106 7.77 6.61 -1.95
N VAL A 107 6.92 6.14 -1.04
CA VAL A 107 5.54 6.61 -0.93
C VAL A 107 5.51 7.68 0.17
N PRO A 108 5.20 8.95 -0.16
CA PRO A 108 5.10 10.01 0.83
C PRO A 108 4.06 9.63 1.88
N THR A 109 4.41 9.77 3.15
CA THR A 109 3.39 9.73 4.20
C THR A 109 2.57 11.02 4.11
N SER A 110 1.26 10.97 4.36
CA SER A 110 0.33 12.09 4.19
C SER A 110 0.65 13.35 5.04
N ASN A 111 1.78 13.37 5.73
CA ASN A 111 2.26 14.45 6.59
C ASN A 111 3.62 15.06 6.16
N GLU A 112 4.21 14.63 5.06
CA GLU A 112 5.43 15.26 4.54
C GLU A 112 5.07 16.26 3.44
N LYS A 113 5.29 17.55 3.71
CA LYS A 113 5.25 18.60 2.69
C LYS A 113 6.28 18.27 1.61
N PRO A 114 6.00 18.54 0.33
CA PRO A 114 7.00 18.38 -0.72
C PRO A 114 8.19 19.26 -0.39
N THR A 115 9.36 18.66 -0.23
CA THR A 115 10.63 19.39 -0.29
C THR A 115 10.77 19.97 -1.68
N ALA A 116 10.86 21.30 -1.72
CA ALA A 116 11.10 22.12 -2.91
C ALA A 116 12.47 21.86 -3.53
#